data_AF-A0A939XEQ4-F1
#
_entry.id   AF-A0A939XEQ4-F1
#
_cell.length_a   1.000
_cell.length_b   1.000
_cell.length_c   1.000
_cell.angle_alpha   90.00
_cell.angle_beta   90.00
_cell.angle_gamma   90.00
#
_symmetry.space_group_name_H-M   'P 1'
#
loop_
_entity.id
_entity.type
_entity.pdbx_description
1 polymer ?
#
loop_
_entity_poly.entity_id
_entity_poly.type
_entity_poly.pdbx_seq_one_letter_code
_entity_poly.pdbx_strand_id
1 'polypeptide(L)'
;MKKKSAMAALLIAAMLPGLSGCKTTKKKQNTRQPRKIRHTATASETEESFDKKKDKNLSAWEKQNDTGSIMQLVDYDWLNRVDGAFRVSTPEQLASVVYYINTRNAVFTYTELYLEADIDLTGYDWAPMGWVEFDGNPHEYAGVIDGQGHTIKGMKIKGGYNTCGFVGYSTNLSMRNISFVDAEVTGTDCLGICGGEVIDGEKWTNVYAQGNINNDPPSEQGGLVGWSTDLCFEDCSCDYTLNGGSEVFHYLTYKERRTEEIGIEEVFTLVLNDDYSITRDDFPGYHNLGWHVERNGETILEASAVDPKTGEPILTLEKSRITFSGESGTYSVYLDAFIDGIYIRVSNIIEFTF
;
A
#
# COMPACT_ATOMS: atom_id res chain seq x y z
N MET A 1 -19.54 29.54 14.42
CA MET A 1 -19.75 28.07 14.46
C MET A 1 -19.69 27.57 13.03
N LYS A 2 -18.52 27.05 12.62
CA LYS A 2 -18.24 26.63 11.24
C LYS A 2 -18.69 25.18 11.05
N LYS A 3 -19.43 24.92 9.97
CA LYS A 3 -19.79 23.58 9.48
C LYS A 3 -18.51 22.88 8.99
N LYS A 4 -18.23 21.66 9.47
CA LYS A 4 -17.28 20.75 8.83
C LYS A 4 -18.04 19.87 7.84
N SER A 5 -17.57 19.89 6.60
CA SER A 5 -18.03 19.06 5.50
C SER A 5 -17.34 17.69 5.61
N ALA A 6 -18.10 16.61 5.71
CA ALA A 6 -17.61 15.27 5.48
C ALA A 6 -17.59 15.02 3.97
N MET A 7 -16.43 14.70 3.41
CA MET A 7 -16.28 14.28 2.02
C MET A 7 -16.28 12.76 2.02
N ALA A 8 -17.25 12.18 1.32
CA ALA A 8 -17.48 10.75 1.23
C ALA A 8 -16.39 10.05 0.40
N ALA A 9 -15.85 8.96 0.91
CA ALA A 9 -15.06 8.00 0.16
C ALA A 9 -15.99 7.28 -0.84
N LEU A 10 -15.65 7.36 -2.13
CA LEU A 10 -16.33 6.66 -3.22
C LEU A 10 -15.67 5.28 -3.37
N LEU A 11 -16.31 4.21 -2.89
CA LEU A 11 -15.93 2.84 -3.27
C LEU A 11 -16.41 2.58 -4.71
N ILE A 12 -15.48 2.42 -5.64
CA ILE A 12 -15.77 1.91 -6.98
C ILE A 12 -15.71 0.37 -6.92
N ALA A 13 -16.88 -0.26 -6.92
CA ALA A 13 -17.02 -1.68 -7.22
C ALA A 13 -16.80 -1.90 -8.73
N ALA A 14 -15.67 -2.49 -9.12
CA ALA A 14 -15.41 -2.87 -10.50
C ALA A 14 -16.13 -4.19 -10.82
N MET A 15 -17.18 -4.12 -11.65
CA MET A 15 -17.73 -5.28 -12.36
C MET A 15 -16.75 -5.71 -13.48
N LEU A 16 -16.38 -6.99 -13.50
CA LEU A 16 -15.69 -7.62 -14.63
C LEU A 16 -16.58 -7.62 -15.89
N PRO A 17 -16.07 -7.25 -17.08
CA PRO A 17 -16.78 -7.45 -18.33
C PRO A 17 -16.36 -8.76 -19.02
N GLY A 18 -17.35 -9.57 -19.36
CA GLY A 18 -17.23 -10.65 -20.32
C GLY A 18 -17.51 -10.18 -21.77
N LEU A 19 -16.82 -10.85 -22.70
CA LEU A 19 -17.13 -11.03 -24.13
C LEU A 19 -16.63 -10.01 -25.18
N SER A 20 -15.62 -10.47 -25.94
CA SER A 20 -15.62 -10.68 -27.39
C SER A 20 -15.89 -9.50 -28.34
N GLY A 21 -14.91 -9.20 -29.20
CA GLY A 21 -15.22 -8.59 -30.51
C GLY A 21 -14.07 -7.87 -31.21
N CYS A 22 -13.29 -8.59 -32.00
CA CYS A 22 -12.35 -8.07 -33.01
C CYS A 22 -13.03 -7.11 -34.01
N LYS A 23 -12.41 -5.94 -34.30
CA LYS A 23 -12.24 -5.38 -35.68
C LYS A 23 -11.43 -4.06 -35.71
N THR A 24 -10.38 -4.10 -36.51
CA THR A 24 -9.54 -2.98 -37.00
C THR A 24 -10.27 -2.04 -37.97
N THR A 25 -9.96 -0.74 -37.95
CA THR A 25 -9.89 0.10 -39.18
C THR A 25 -9.02 1.35 -39.02
N LYS A 26 -8.08 1.53 -39.97
CA LYS A 26 -7.22 2.71 -40.19
C LYS A 26 -8.00 3.87 -40.84
N LYS A 27 -7.62 5.13 -40.57
CA LYS A 27 -7.77 6.24 -41.56
C LYS A 27 -6.82 7.43 -41.36
N LYS A 28 -5.88 7.52 -42.32
CA LYS A 28 -5.29 8.66 -43.07
C LYS A 28 -4.94 9.99 -42.38
N GLN A 29 -3.63 10.26 -42.47
CA GLN A 29 -2.96 11.57 -42.42
C GLN A 29 -3.56 12.60 -43.38
N ASN A 30 -3.49 13.88 -42.99
CA ASN A 30 -3.51 14.99 -43.94
C ASN A 30 -2.52 16.09 -43.52
N THR A 31 -1.56 16.34 -44.40
CA THR A 31 -0.46 17.30 -44.30
C THR A 31 -0.89 18.71 -44.64
N ARG A 32 -0.39 19.73 -43.94
CA ARG A 32 -0.19 21.10 -44.47
C ARG A 32 0.78 21.93 -43.59
N GLN A 33 1.85 22.40 -44.20
CA GLN A 33 2.70 23.55 -43.83
C GLN A 33 2.72 24.49 -45.06
N PRO A 34 3.33 25.71 -45.07
CA PRO A 34 4.04 26.46 -44.01
C PRO A 34 3.67 27.98 -43.98
N ARG A 35 4.33 28.79 -43.13
CA ARG A 35 4.85 30.13 -43.54
C ARG A 35 5.91 30.68 -42.58
N LYS A 36 7.04 31.13 -43.15
CA LYS A 36 8.15 31.86 -42.51
C LYS A 36 7.84 33.36 -42.48
N ILE A 37 8.20 34.04 -41.39
CA ILE A 37 8.49 35.49 -41.36
C ILE A 37 9.77 35.69 -40.52
N ARG A 38 10.66 36.59 -40.96
CA ARG A 38 11.98 36.89 -40.39
C ARG A 38 12.10 38.40 -40.12
N HIS A 39 13.02 38.74 -39.21
CA HIS A 39 13.57 40.07 -38.82
C HIS A 39 12.87 40.74 -37.62
N THR A 40 13.52 41.30 -36.59
CA THR A 40 14.92 41.72 -36.33
C THR A 40 15.11 41.93 -34.81
N ALA A 41 16.37 41.95 -34.34
CA ALA A 41 16.80 41.89 -32.94
C ALA A 41 16.68 43.19 -32.12
N THR A 42 16.56 43.05 -30.79
CA THR A 42 17.23 43.87 -29.76
C THR A 42 17.34 43.09 -28.46
N ALA A 43 18.50 43.20 -27.79
CA ALA A 43 18.88 42.44 -26.60
C ALA A 43 18.36 43.09 -25.30
N SER A 44 17.75 42.30 -24.42
CA SER A 44 17.87 42.39 -22.95
C SER A 44 16.94 41.36 -22.29
N GLU A 45 17.40 40.12 -22.05
CA GLU A 45 16.70 39.19 -21.16
C GLU A 45 17.74 38.50 -20.28
N THR A 46 17.91 39.07 -19.09
CA THR A 46 18.60 38.50 -17.94
C THR A 46 17.78 37.34 -17.37
N GLU A 47 18.42 36.18 -17.23
CA GLU A 47 18.11 35.06 -16.30
C GLU A 47 16.74 34.38 -16.31
N GLU A 48 15.73 34.85 -17.04
CA GLU A 48 14.37 34.25 -17.04
C GLU A 48 14.14 33.13 -18.08
N SER A 49 15.16 32.73 -18.84
CA SER A 49 14.99 31.85 -20.02
C SER A 49 15.37 30.37 -19.82
N PHE A 50 15.88 29.98 -18.64
CA PHE A 50 16.19 28.58 -18.35
C PHE A 50 14.99 27.76 -17.86
N ASP A 51 13.87 28.40 -17.49
CA ASP A 51 12.75 27.73 -16.81
C ASP A 51 11.60 27.30 -17.74
N LYS A 52 11.39 27.97 -18.89
CA LYS A 52 10.23 27.70 -19.76
C LYS A 52 10.38 26.53 -20.74
N LYS A 53 11.48 25.76 -20.71
CA LYS A 53 11.71 24.62 -21.63
C LYS A 53 11.55 23.23 -21.00
N LYS A 54 11.47 23.10 -19.67
CA LYS A 54 11.31 21.80 -18.99
C LYS A 54 9.88 21.26 -19.06
N ASP A 55 8.88 22.14 -19.14
CA ASP A 55 7.45 21.78 -18.99
C ASP A 55 6.85 20.85 -20.06
N LYS A 56 7.51 20.60 -21.20
CA LYS A 56 6.91 19.77 -22.26
C LYS A 56 7.17 18.27 -22.14
N ASN A 57 8.08 17.81 -21.29
CA ASN A 57 8.46 16.39 -21.20
C ASN A 57 8.42 15.78 -19.79
N LEU A 58 7.90 16.49 -18.77
CA LEU A 58 7.76 15.91 -17.42
C LEU A 58 6.72 14.77 -17.41
N SER A 59 7.06 13.69 -16.72
CA SER A 59 6.12 12.59 -16.39
C SER A 59 4.94 13.09 -15.56
N ALA A 60 3.90 12.27 -15.43
CA ALA A 60 2.79 12.59 -14.52
C ALA A 60 3.28 12.75 -13.08
N TRP A 61 4.21 11.88 -12.65
CA TRP A 61 4.80 11.90 -11.33
C TRP A 61 5.52 13.21 -11.02
N GLU A 62 6.41 13.65 -11.91
CA GLU A 62 7.14 14.92 -11.78
C GLU A 62 6.23 16.16 -11.77
N LYS A 63 5.01 16.06 -12.33
CA LYS A 63 4.03 17.15 -12.31
C LYS A 63 3.19 17.18 -11.05
N GLN A 64 2.94 16.02 -10.45
CA GLN A 64 1.96 15.87 -9.37
C GLN A 64 2.62 15.80 -7.98
N ASN A 65 3.88 15.36 -7.89
CA ASN A 65 4.54 15.08 -6.62
C ASN A 65 5.92 15.71 -6.52
N ASP A 66 6.38 15.90 -5.28
CA ASP A 66 7.78 16.18 -4.99
C ASP A 66 8.59 14.90 -5.23
N THR A 67 9.49 14.91 -6.21
CA THR A 67 10.28 13.74 -6.59
C THR A 67 11.54 13.57 -5.75
N GLY A 68 11.75 14.44 -4.75
CA GLY A 68 12.90 14.41 -3.87
C GLY A 68 14.23 14.70 -4.60
N SER A 69 15.32 14.72 -3.84
CA SER A 69 16.66 14.85 -4.41
C SER A 69 17.22 13.52 -4.94
N ILE A 70 16.56 12.39 -4.64
CA ILE A 70 16.92 11.08 -5.21
C ILE A 70 16.94 11.09 -6.75
N MET A 71 16.08 11.89 -7.37
CA MET A 71 16.03 12.06 -8.82
C MET A 71 17.31 12.65 -9.45
N GLN A 72 18.19 13.25 -8.65
CA GLN A 72 19.48 13.76 -9.12
C GLN A 72 20.49 12.63 -9.36
N LEU A 73 20.23 11.44 -8.81
CA LEU A 73 21.13 10.28 -8.87
C LEU A 73 20.79 9.31 -10.01
N VAL A 74 19.72 9.53 -10.77
CA VAL A 74 19.26 8.60 -11.80
C VAL A 74 20.35 8.35 -12.85
N ASP A 75 20.80 7.11 -12.93
CA ASP A 75 21.65 6.60 -14.02
C ASP A 75 20.77 5.96 -15.12
N TYR A 76 20.45 6.77 -16.13
CA TYR A 76 19.67 6.34 -17.29
C TYR A 76 20.40 5.32 -18.16
N ASP A 77 21.74 5.38 -18.23
CA ASP A 77 22.52 4.47 -19.04
C ASP A 77 22.53 3.07 -18.42
N TRP A 78 22.64 2.98 -17.09
CA TRP A 78 22.45 1.73 -16.36
C TRP A 78 21.04 1.18 -16.54
N LEU A 79 20.02 2.02 -16.36
CA LEU A 79 18.62 1.60 -16.49
C LEU A 79 18.33 0.99 -17.86
N ASN A 80 18.85 1.59 -18.93
CA ASN A 80 18.69 1.10 -20.31
C ASN A 80 19.42 -0.22 -20.60
N ARG A 81 20.34 -0.66 -19.73
CA ARG A 81 21.05 -1.94 -19.84
C ARG A 81 20.45 -3.04 -18.96
N VAL A 82 19.53 -2.71 -18.06
CA VAL A 82 18.86 -3.71 -17.24
C VAL A 82 17.99 -4.59 -18.13
N ASP A 83 18.14 -5.90 -17.99
CA ASP A 83 17.29 -6.92 -18.61
C ASP A 83 16.84 -7.88 -17.51
N GLY A 84 15.53 -7.90 -17.24
CA GLY A 84 14.96 -8.66 -16.12
C GLY A 84 15.02 -7.92 -14.77
N ALA A 85 15.50 -8.60 -13.74
CA ALA A 85 15.49 -8.11 -12.36
C ALA A 85 16.46 -6.94 -12.13
N PHE A 86 16.05 -5.99 -11.28
CA PHE A 86 16.92 -4.92 -10.81
C PHE A 86 17.84 -5.44 -9.72
N ARG A 87 19.16 -5.37 -9.96
CA ARG A 87 20.21 -5.75 -9.01
C ARG A 87 21.00 -4.49 -8.68
N VAL A 88 20.83 -3.98 -7.47
CA VAL A 88 21.34 -2.66 -7.09
C VAL A 88 22.36 -2.78 -5.96
N SER A 89 23.43 -2.01 -6.08
CA SER A 89 24.54 -1.95 -5.13
C SER A 89 24.91 -0.51 -4.75
N THR A 90 24.25 0.48 -5.36
CA THR A 90 24.52 1.90 -5.14
C THR A 90 23.23 2.74 -5.06
N PRO A 91 23.28 3.92 -4.43
CA PRO A 91 22.16 4.87 -4.43
C PRO A 91 21.69 5.27 -5.82
N GLU A 92 22.59 5.43 -6.80
CA GLU A 92 22.27 5.80 -8.18
C GLU A 92 21.45 4.72 -8.89
N GLN A 93 21.84 3.46 -8.72
CA GLN A 93 21.11 2.33 -9.30
C GLN A 93 19.71 2.23 -8.68
N LEU A 94 19.60 2.38 -7.36
CA LEU A 94 18.31 2.37 -6.67
C LEU A 94 17.44 3.57 -7.08
N ALA A 95 18.01 4.77 -7.23
CA ALA A 95 17.31 5.94 -7.75
C ALA A 95 16.76 5.72 -9.17
N SER A 96 17.50 5.01 -10.03
CA SER A 96 17.01 4.61 -11.35
C SER A 96 15.80 3.69 -11.29
N VAL A 97 15.70 2.82 -10.27
CA VAL A 97 14.50 2.00 -10.04
C VAL A 97 13.32 2.88 -9.65
N VAL A 98 13.52 3.86 -8.73
CA VAL A 98 12.47 4.82 -8.37
C VAL A 98 11.90 5.53 -9.60
N TYR A 99 12.78 6.05 -10.46
CA TYR A 99 12.38 6.67 -11.72
C TYR A 99 11.58 5.71 -12.61
N TYR A 100 12.06 4.48 -12.79
CA TYR A 100 11.39 3.47 -13.60
C TYR A 100 9.98 3.14 -13.10
N ILE A 101 9.83 2.88 -11.79
CA ILE A 101 8.53 2.55 -11.18
C ILE A 101 7.55 3.71 -11.36
N ASN A 102 7.98 4.94 -11.08
CA ASN A 102 7.07 6.06 -10.97
C ASN A 102 6.73 6.75 -12.31
N THR A 103 7.46 6.46 -13.38
CA THR A 103 7.27 7.11 -14.69
C THR A 103 6.83 6.18 -15.82
N ARG A 104 6.81 4.86 -15.57
CA ARG A 104 6.37 3.88 -16.57
C ARG A 104 4.90 4.08 -16.96
N ASN A 105 4.58 3.74 -18.19
CA ASN A 105 3.22 3.81 -18.73
C ASN A 105 2.50 2.44 -18.70
N ALA A 106 2.78 1.62 -17.70
CA ALA A 106 2.28 0.26 -17.57
C ALA A 106 1.75 0.02 -16.16
N VAL A 107 0.45 -0.29 -16.09
CA VAL A 107 -0.22 -0.75 -14.88
C VAL A 107 0.11 -2.24 -14.69
N PHE A 108 0.40 -2.66 -13.46
CA PHE A 108 0.76 -4.01 -13.04
C PHE A 108 1.98 -4.59 -13.75
N THR A 109 3.15 -3.98 -13.52
CA THR A 109 4.43 -4.57 -13.93
C THR A 109 5.09 -5.27 -12.74
N TYR A 110 5.07 -6.60 -12.76
CA TYR A 110 5.80 -7.41 -11.79
C TYR A 110 7.30 -7.07 -11.88
N THR A 111 7.83 -6.56 -10.77
CA THR A 111 9.19 -6.04 -10.66
C THR A 111 9.93 -6.81 -9.57
N GLU A 112 11.14 -7.25 -9.88
CA GLU A 112 12.04 -7.85 -8.90
C GLU A 112 13.19 -6.88 -8.61
N LEU A 113 13.39 -6.56 -7.33
CA LEU A 113 14.47 -5.72 -6.83
C LEU A 113 15.30 -6.50 -5.81
N TYR A 114 16.58 -6.65 -6.10
CA TYR A 114 17.57 -7.28 -5.23
C TYR A 114 18.62 -6.27 -4.80
N LEU A 115 18.82 -6.12 -3.49
CA LEU A 115 20.01 -5.41 -2.99
C LEU A 115 21.20 -6.37 -3.02
N GLU A 116 22.33 -5.90 -3.54
CA GLU A 116 23.62 -6.62 -3.58
C GLU A 116 24.69 -5.94 -2.71
N ALA A 117 24.32 -4.85 -2.03
CA ALA A 117 25.11 -4.15 -1.04
C ALA A 117 24.20 -3.34 -0.11
N ASP A 118 24.74 -2.91 1.04
CA ASP A 118 24.11 -1.90 1.86
C ASP A 118 24.08 -0.55 1.11
N ILE A 119 22.98 0.19 1.24
CA ILE A 119 22.76 1.47 0.54
C ILE A 119 22.54 2.57 1.56
N ASP A 120 23.43 3.57 1.57
CA ASP A 120 23.29 4.78 2.39
C ASP A 120 22.61 5.89 1.57
N LEU A 121 21.42 6.29 2.00
CA LEU A 121 20.62 7.36 1.40
C LEU A 121 20.73 8.68 2.17
N THR A 122 21.63 8.77 3.16
CA THR A 122 21.81 9.98 3.97
C THR A 122 22.11 11.20 3.08
N GLY A 123 21.32 12.27 3.27
CA GLY A 123 21.46 13.51 2.52
C GLY A 123 20.63 13.56 1.23
N TYR A 124 19.96 12.47 0.88
CA TYR A 124 18.99 12.43 -0.21
C TYR A 124 17.56 12.38 0.32
N ASP A 125 16.67 13.13 -0.33
CA ASP A 125 15.24 13.02 -0.08
C ASP A 125 14.72 11.91 -0.98
N TRP A 126 14.31 10.83 -0.32
CA TRP A 126 13.63 9.70 -0.93
C TRP A 126 12.24 10.11 -1.39
N ALA A 127 11.86 9.57 -2.54
CA ALA A 127 10.49 9.62 -3.01
C ALA A 127 9.94 8.19 -3.08
N PRO A 128 8.76 7.91 -2.50
CA PRO A 128 8.21 6.57 -2.45
C PRO A 128 8.11 5.94 -3.85
N MET A 129 8.45 4.65 -3.95
CA MET A 129 8.13 3.88 -5.14
C MET A 129 6.65 3.53 -5.11
N GLY A 130 5.94 3.81 -6.19
CA GLY A 130 4.52 3.55 -6.30
C GLY A 130 3.65 4.63 -5.68
N TRP A 131 2.67 5.08 -6.45
CA TRP A 131 1.78 6.19 -6.14
C TRP A 131 0.52 6.11 -6.99
N VAL A 132 -0.46 6.99 -6.76
CA VAL A 132 -1.70 7.07 -7.55
C VAL A 132 -1.87 8.48 -8.09
N GLU A 133 -2.17 8.61 -9.38
CA GLU A 133 -2.48 9.89 -10.01
C GLU A 133 -3.78 10.49 -9.45
N PHE A 134 -3.94 11.81 -9.56
CA PHE A 134 -5.19 12.48 -9.15
C PHE A 134 -6.45 12.02 -9.90
N ASP A 135 -6.29 11.44 -11.10
CA ASP A 135 -7.40 10.86 -11.88
C ASP A 135 -7.64 9.36 -11.58
N GLY A 136 -6.89 8.79 -10.63
CA GLY A 136 -7.06 7.44 -10.13
C GLY A 136 -6.24 6.37 -10.88
N ASN A 137 -5.38 6.76 -11.83
CA ASN A 137 -4.47 5.81 -12.47
C ASN A 137 -3.32 5.45 -11.51
N PRO A 138 -3.17 4.17 -11.12
CA PRO A 138 -2.10 3.78 -10.21
C PRO A 138 -0.79 3.53 -10.96
N HIS A 139 0.31 3.83 -10.29
CA HIS A 139 1.69 3.52 -10.65
C HIS A 139 2.28 2.57 -9.62
N GLU A 140 1.50 1.60 -9.16
CA GLU A 140 1.82 0.73 -8.03
C GLU A 140 3.14 -0.02 -8.19
N TYR A 141 3.81 -0.29 -7.08
CA TYR A 141 4.80 -1.34 -7.05
C TYR A 141 4.09 -2.70 -6.97
N ALA A 142 4.52 -3.67 -7.78
CA ALA A 142 4.08 -5.04 -7.68
C ALA A 142 5.27 -5.98 -7.87
N GLY A 143 5.40 -7.01 -7.05
CA GLY A 143 6.48 -8.00 -7.11
C GLY A 143 7.32 -8.09 -5.84
N VAL A 144 8.62 -8.33 -6.00
CA VAL A 144 9.51 -8.75 -4.90
C VAL A 144 10.60 -7.74 -4.65
N ILE A 145 10.77 -7.38 -3.38
CA ILE A 145 11.94 -6.69 -2.85
C ILE A 145 12.68 -7.64 -1.92
N ASP A 146 13.87 -8.09 -2.33
CA ASP A 146 14.74 -8.94 -1.53
C ASP A 146 16.03 -8.20 -1.20
N GLY A 147 16.22 -7.85 0.07
CA GLY A 147 17.44 -7.19 0.52
C GLY A 147 18.65 -8.11 0.58
N GLN A 148 18.48 -9.43 0.45
CA GLN A 148 19.57 -10.42 0.56
C GLN A 148 20.43 -10.29 1.83
N GLY A 149 19.86 -9.73 2.91
CA GLY A 149 20.52 -9.45 4.18
C GLY A 149 21.13 -8.04 4.29
N HIS A 150 20.91 -7.17 3.29
CA HIS A 150 21.45 -5.82 3.25
C HIS A 150 20.55 -4.77 3.90
N THR A 151 21.16 -3.62 4.21
CA THR A 151 20.52 -2.50 4.91
C THR A 151 20.38 -1.27 4.00
N ILE A 152 19.22 -0.61 4.09
CA ILE A 152 19.00 0.75 3.62
C ILE A 152 19.11 1.70 4.81
N LYS A 153 20.03 2.67 4.74
CA LYS A 153 20.31 3.61 5.82
C LYS A 153 19.89 5.04 5.46
N GLY A 154 19.37 5.78 6.44
CA GLY A 154 19.21 7.24 6.33
C GLY A 154 18.14 7.67 5.34
N MET A 155 17.18 6.80 5.02
CA MET A 155 16.08 7.09 4.11
C MET A 155 15.21 8.21 4.68
N LYS A 156 15.03 9.31 3.93
CA LYS A 156 14.24 10.47 4.37
C LYS A 156 13.16 10.84 3.37
N ILE A 157 11.90 10.85 3.80
CA ILE A 157 10.76 11.39 3.05
C ILE A 157 10.31 12.69 3.74
N LYS A 158 10.31 13.81 3.01
CA LYS A 158 10.02 15.14 3.57
C LYS A 158 8.54 15.49 3.68
N GLY A 159 7.64 14.70 3.10
CA GLY A 159 6.21 14.98 2.99
C GLY A 159 5.75 15.09 1.54
N GLY A 160 4.49 15.50 1.34
CA GLY A 160 3.90 15.69 0.01
C GLY A 160 3.27 14.44 -0.62
N TYR A 161 3.34 13.31 0.06
CA TYR A 161 2.67 12.06 -0.32
C TYR A 161 1.63 11.67 0.72
N ASN A 162 0.51 11.12 0.25
CA ASN A 162 -0.52 10.56 1.13
C ASN A 162 -0.05 9.22 1.69
N THR A 163 0.44 8.34 0.83
CA THR A 163 0.98 7.03 1.21
C THR A 163 2.50 7.07 1.15
N CYS A 164 3.16 6.80 2.28
CA CYS A 164 4.62 6.92 2.39
C CYS A 164 5.27 5.68 2.97
N GLY A 165 6.41 5.36 2.38
CA GLY A 165 7.39 4.38 2.83
C GLY A 165 8.47 4.24 1.76
N PHE A 166 9.35 3.24 1.93
CA PHE A 166 10.22 2.82 0.83
C PHE A 166 9.40 2.58 -0.45
N VAL A 167 8.25 1.94 -0.28
CA VAL A 167 7.16 1.83 -1.25
C VAL A 167 5.95 2.62 -0.73
N GLY A 168 5.39 3.52 -1.53
CA GLY A 168 4.23 4.34 -1.17
C GLY A 168 2.93 3.57 -1.35
N TYR A 169 2.68 3.12 -2.58
CA TYR A 169 1.48 2.35 -2.96
C TYR A 169 1.87 1.08 -3.70
N SER A 170 1.31 -0.07 -3.29
CA SER A 170 1.64 -1.37 -3.88
C SER A 170 0.47 -2.33 -3.93
N THR A 171 0.59 -3.30 -4.86
CA THR A 171 -0.25 -4.49 -4.93
C THR A 171 0.63 -5.74 -5.05
N ASN A 172 0.30 -6.86 -4.41
CA ASN A 172 1.09 -8.11 -4.52
C ASN A 172 2.58 -7.90 -4.21
N LEU A 173 2.88 -7.16 -3.13
CA LEU A 173 4.25 -6.89 -2.70
C LEU A 173 4.71 -7.94 -1.68
N SER A 174 5.81 -8.64 -2.01
CA SER A 174 6.61 -9.41 -1.04
C SER A 174 7.90 -8.65 -0.72
N MET A 175 8.21 -8.50 0.56
CA MET A 175 9.48 -7.94 1.03
C MET A 175 10.20 -8.94 1.92
N ARG A 176 11.50 -9.14 1.72
CA ARG A 176 12.28 -10.07 2.53
C ARG A 176 13.73 -9.68 2.73
N ASN A 177 14.32 -10.17 3.81
CA ASN A 177 15.76 -10.08 4.11
C ASN A 177 16.33 -8.66 3.98
N ILE A 178 15.63 -7.65 4.50
CA ILE A 178 16.02 -6.26 4.36
C ILE A 178 15.85 -5.52 5.69
N SER A 179 16.79 -4.62 5.98
CA SER A 179 16.72 -3.74 7.14
C SER A 179 16.68 -2.27 6.72
N PHE A 180 15.88 -1.48 7.41
CA PHE A 180 15.86 -0.02 7.31
C PHE A 180 16.34 0.58 8.62
N VAL A 181 17.35 1.44 8.59
CA VAL A 181 17.91 2.09 9.78
C VAL A 181 18.02 3.59 9.60
N ASP A 182 17.82 4.34 10.68
CA ASP A 182 17.82 5.80 10.69
C ASP A 182 16.82 6.41 9.67
N ALA A 183 15.66 5.79 9.49
CA ALA A 183 14.64 6.30 8.57
C ALA A 183 13.88 7.49 9.14
N GLU A 184 13.48 8.44 8.30
CA GLU A 184 12.62 9.57 8.66
C GLU A 184 11.50 9.70 7.62
N VAL A 185 10.29 9.27 7.98
CA VAL A 185 9.14 9.27 7.07
C VAL A 185 8.16 10.35 7.49
N THR A 186 7.89 11.30 6.59
CA THR A 186 6.87 12.34 6.79
C THR A 186 5.82 12.22 5.69
N GLY A 187 4.53 12.27 6.07
CA GLY A 187 3.40 12.20 5.14
C GLY A 187 2.08 12.49 5.82
N THR A 188 0.96 12.22 5.14
CA THR A 188 -0.37 12.67 5.61
C THR A 188 -1.42 11.58 5.83
N ASP A 189 -1.27 10.37 5.25
CA ASP A 189 -2.30 9.31 5.31
C ASP A 189 -1.71 7.96 5.77
N CYS A 190 -1.45 7.00 4.88
CA CYS A 190 -0.91 5.70 5.25
C CYS A 190 0.62 5.76 5.33
N LEU A 191 1.20 5.62 6.53
CA LEU A 191 2.65 5.78 6.74
C LEU A 191 3.26 4.54 7.38
N GLY A 192 4.27 3.98 6.71
CA GLY A 192 5.19 2.99 7.27
C GLY A 192 6.60 3.22 6.75
N ILE A 193 7.62 2.72 7.44
CA ILE A 193 9.00 2.86 6.95
C ILE A 193 9.19 2.07 5.66
N CYS A 194 8.61 0.87 5.57
CA CYS A 194 8.74 0.00 4.41
C CYS A 194 7.61 0.24 3.38
N GLY A 195 6.36 0.31 3.83
CA GLY A 195 5.18 0.44 2.98
C GLY A 195 4.20 1.50 3.49
N GLY A 196 3.69 2.36 2.61
CA GLY A 196 2.57 3.24 2.93
C GLY A 196 1.26 2.45 2.95
N GLU A 197 0.79 2.09 1.75
CA GLU A 197 -0.39 1.25 1.51
C GLU A 197 0.01 0.00 0.70
N VAL A 198 -0.30 -1.18 1.25
CA VAL A 198 0.03 -2.49 0.67
C VAL A 198 -1.23 -3.31 0.47
N ILE A 199 -1.72 -3.37 -0.76
CA ILE A 199 -2.94 -4.12 -1.11
C ILE A 199 -2.55 -5.52 -1.59
N ASP A 200 -3.33 -6.52 -1.21
CA ASP A 200 -3.12 -7.92 -1.58
C ASP A 200 -1.65 -8.32 -1.31
N GLY A 201 -1.16 -7.97 -0.11
CA GLY A 201 0.23 -8.18 0.26
C GLY A 201 0.60 -9.66 0.20
N GLU A 202 1.82 -9.97 -0.19
CA GLU A 202 2.35 -11.31 -0.01
C GLU A 202 3.10 -11.40 1.33
N LYS A 203 3.47 -12.61 1.75
CA LYS A 203 4.25 -12.80 2.99
C LYS A 203 5.52 -11.95 2.98
N TRP A 204 5.74 -11.21 4.07
CA TRP A 204 7.00 -10.54 4.36
C TRP A 204 7.79 -11.33 5.38
N THR A 205 9.08 -11.57 5.11
CA THR A 205 9.93 -12.43 5.95
C THR A 205 11.25 -11.75 6.27
N ASN A 206 11.65 -11.72 7.55
CA ASN A 206 12.95 -11.18 7.96
C ASN A 206 13.13 -9.71 7.50
N VAL A 207 12.14 -8.88 7.84
CA VAL A 207 12.14 -7.42 7.57
C VAL A 207 12.25 -6.67 8.88
N TYR A 208 13.19 -5.73 8.95
CA TYR A 208 13.35 -4.86 10.10
C TYR A 208 13.29 -3.39 9.68
N ALA A 209 12.65 -2.54 10.49
CA ALA A 209 12.70 -1.11 10.29
C ALA A 209 12.88 -0.32 11.58
N GLN A 210 13.74 0.68 11.53
CA GLN A 210 13.97 1.61 12.62
C GLN A 210 14.05 3.04 12.11
N GLY A 211 13.40 3.93 12.85
CA GLY A 211 13.36 5.33 12.46
C GLY A 211 12.29 6.14 13.18
N ASN A 212 11.91 7.26 12.57
CA ASN A 212 10.91 8.17 13.07
C ASN A 212 9.85 8.43 12.00
N ILE A 213 8.58 8.32 12.38
CA ILE A 213 7.44 8.65 11.53
C ILE A 213 6.82 9.96 12.02
N ASN A 214 6.71 10.93 11.13
CA ASN A 214 6.08 12.22 11.38
C ASN A 214 4.73 12.27 10.64
N ASN A 215 3.65 12.61 11.35
CA ASN A 215 2.39 12.98 10.70
C ASN A 215 1.76 14.24 11.30
N ASP A 216 1.16 15.02 10.42
CA ASP A 216 0.27 16.12 10.77
C ASP A 216 -0.73 16.32 9.62
N PRO A 217 -2.03 16.00 9.81
CA PRO A 217 -2.67 15.46 11.03
C PRO A 217 -2.38 13.97 11.29
N PRO A 218 -2.80 13.41 12.45
CA PRO A 218 -2.74 11.98 12.75
C PRO A 218 -3.40 11.10 11.68
N SER A 219 -2.80 9.96 11.38
CA SER A 219 -3.04 9.13 10.19
C SER A 219 -2.74 7.63 10.45
N GLU A 220 -2.90 6.78 9.44
CA GLU A 220 -2.76 5.32 9.52
C GLU A 220 -1.29 4.88 9.57
N GLN A 221 -0.71 4.91 10.78
CA GLN A 221 0.72 4.67 11.01
C GLN A 221 1.03 3.30 11.60
N GLY A 222 1.99 2.60 11.00
CA GLY A 222 2.66 1.42 11.56
C GLY A 222 4.16 1.47 11.29
N GLY A 223 4.97 0.71 12.04
CA GLY A 223 6.42 0.77 11.91
C GLY A 223 6.93 0.24 10.57
N LEU A 224 6.37 -0.86 10.08
CA LEU A 224 6.68 -1.41 8.76
C LEU A 224 5.72 -0.87 7.71
N VAL A 225 4.41 -1.01 7.95
CA VAL A 225 3.37 -0.66 6.98
C VAL A 225 2.31 0.23 7.62
N GLY A 226 1.87 1.26 6.90
CA GLY A 226 0.73 2.07 7.30
C GLY A 226 -0.57 1.25 7.24
N TRP A 227 -1.11 1.07 6.04
CA TRP A 227 -2.31 0.29 5.78
C TRP A 227 -2.00 -0.95 4.93
N SER A 228 -2.67 -2.07 5.21
CA SER A 228 -2.50 -3.29 4.42
C SER A 228 -3.76 -4.16 4.34
N THR A 229 -3.92 -4.86 3.21
CA THR A 229 -4.83 -6.01 3.07
C THR A 229 -4.03 -7.28 2.75
N ASP A 230 -4.48 -8.42 3.29
CA ASP A 230 -3.91 -9.76 3.07
C ASP A 230 -2.40 -9.92 3.34
N LEU A 231 -1.82 -9.05 4.15
CA LEU A 231 -0.40 -9.07 4.49
C LEU A 231 -0.13 -9.87 5.77
N CYS A 232 0.80 -10.82 5.69
CA CYS A 232 1.32 -11.55 6.85
C CYS A 232 2.83 -11.35 7.01
N PHE A 233 3.29 -11.41 8.26
CA PHE A 233 4.68 -11.22 8.64
C PHE A 233 5.25 -12.47 9.30
N GLU A 234 6.51 -12.77 9.02
CA GLU A 234 7.30 -13.81 9.68
C GLU A 234 8.69 -13.26 9.99
N ASP A 235 9.13 -13.38 11.24
CA ASP A 235 10.43 -12.87 11.69
C ASP A 235 10.65 -11.38 11.37
N CYS A 236 9.58 -10.58 11.38
CA CYS A 236 9.64 -9.14 11.15
C CYS A 236 9.53 -8.38 12.48
N SER A 237 10.18 -7.22 12.55
CA SER A 237 10.17 -6.36 13.76
C SER A 237 10.38 -4.90 13.40
N CYS A 238 10.01 -3.98 14.29
CA CYS A 238 10.28 -2.56 14.11
C CYS A 238 10.56 -1.86 15.44
N ASP A 239 11.31 -0.76 15.35
CA ASP A 239 11.61 0.15 16.45
C ASP A 239 11.45 1.58 15.96
N TYR A 240 10.28 2.19 16.17
CA TYR A 240 10.01 3.53 15.64
C TYR A 240 9.51 4.52 16.69
N THR A 241 9.83 5.79 16.48
CA THR A 241 9.29 6.90 17.26
C THR A 241 8.29 7.69 16.43
N LEU A 242 7.40 8.42 17.11
CA LEU A 242 6.44 9.31 16.47
C LEU A 242 6.79 10.78 16.72
N ASN A 243 6.78 11.58 15.67
CA ASN A 243 6.89 13.05 15.73
C ASN A 243 8.11 13.55 16.55
N GLY A 244 9.24 12.85 16.49
CA GLY A 244 10.45 13.15 17.26
C GLY A 244 10.34 12.89 18.77
N GLY A 245 9.32 12.15 19.20
CA GLY A 245 9.15 11.70 20.58
C GLY A 245 10.19 10.66 21.01
N SER A 246 10.22 10.37 22.32
CA SER A 246 11.16 9.41 22.91
C SER A 246 10.58 8.01 23.11
N GLU A 247 9.26 7.85 22.97
CA GLU A 247 8.60 6.55 23.09
C GLU A 247 8.86 5.73 21.83
N VAL A 248 9.29 4.48 22.03
CA VAL A 248 9.55 3.52 20.97
C VAL A 248 8.35 2.58 20.87
N PHE A 249 7.84 2.44 19.66
CA PHE A 249 6.72 1.58 19.30
C PHE A 249 7.23 0.38 18.49
N HIS A 250 6.52 -0.74 18.61
CA HIS A 250 6.88 -2.03 17.98
C HIS A 250 5.74 -2.64 17.15
N TYR A 251 4.72 -1.85 16.84
CA TYR A 251 3.60 -2.29 15.99
C TYR A 251 4.05 -2.32 14.53
N LEU A 252 3.95 -3.48 13.88
CA LEU A 252 4.33 -3.63 12.48
C LEU A 252 3.38 -2.83 11.58
N THR A 253 2.09 -2.83 11.93
CA THR A 253 1.02 -2.16 11.16
C THR A 253 0.17 -1.22 12.00
N TYR A 254 -0.53 -0.29 11.35
CA TYR A 254 -1.56 0.51 11.99
C TYR A 254 -2.65 -0.36 12.66
N LYS A 255 -3.04 -1.45 11.99
CA LYS A 255 -4.10 -2.35 12.48
C LYS A 255 -3.73 -2.95 13.83
N GLU A 256 -2.51 -3.46 13.99
CA GLU A 256 -2.02 -4.01 15.25
C GLU A 256 -2.11 -3.00 16.40
N ARG A 257 -1.58 -1.78 16.18
CA ARG A 257 -1.63 -0.69 17.17
C ARG A 257 -3.07 -0.36 17.58
N ARG A 258 -3.95 -0.20 16.59
CA ARG A 258 -5.36 0.13 16.83
C ARG A 258 -6.11 -0.97 17.54
N THR A 259 -5.85 -2.23 17.22
CA THR A 259 -6.46 -3.37 17.91
C THR A 259 -6.08 -3.39 19.39
N GLU A 260 -4.82 -3.09 19.73
CA GLU A 260 -4.40 -2.98 21.13
C GLU A 260 -5.04 -1.78 21.85
N GLU A 261 -5.08 -0.60 21.21
CA GLU A 261 -5.66 0.62 21.79
C GLU A 261 -7.15 0.50 22.09
N ILE A 262 -7.90 -0.15 21.21
CA ILE A 262 -9.35 -0.34 21.39
C ILE A 262 -9.60 -1.45 22.42
N GLY A 263 -8.73 -2.47 22.46
CA GLY A 263 -8.93 -3.67 23.26
C GLY A 263 -9.95 -4.62 22.63
N ILE A 264 -9.85 -5.90 22.98
CA ILE A 264 -10.80 -6.93 22.55
C ILE A 264 -11.85 -7.09 23.64
N GLU A 265 -13.09 -6.75 23.32
CA GLU A 265 -14.26 -7.06 24.16
C GLU A 265 -15.08 -8.16 23.49
N GLU A 266 -15.04 -9.36 24.06
CA GLU A 266 -15.83 -10.51 23.58
C GLU A 266 -17.28 -10.38 24.07
N VAL A 267 -18.06 -9.62 23.31
CA VAL A 267 -19.48 -9.39 23.61
C VAL A 267 -20.35 -10.53 23.10
N PHE A 268 -19.97 -11.15 21.98
CA PHE A 268 -20.74 -12.24 21.38
C PHE A 268 -20.23 -13.62 21.81
N THR A 269 -21.15 -14.51 22.14
CA THR A 269 -20.85 -15.92 22.41
C THR A 269 -21.20 -16.78 21.20
N LEU A 270 -20.20 -17.42 20.62
CA LEU A 270 -20.35 -18.43 19.59
C LEU A 270 -20.48 -19.83 20.19
N VAL A 271 -21.35 -20.63 19.60
CA VAL A 271 -21.59 -22.03 19.97
C VAL A 271 -21.51 -22.91 18.73
N LEU A 272 -20.63 -23.91 18.77
CA LEU A 272 -20.56 -24.99 17.78
C LEU A 272 -21.65 -26.03 18.08
N ASN A 273 -22.51 -26.28 17.09
CA ASN A 273 -23.56 -27.29 17.18
C ASN A 273 -23.09 -28.65 16.64
N ASP A 274 -23.83 -29.72 16.96
CA ASP A 274 -23.52 -31.10 16.55
C ASP A 274 -23.50 -31.28 15.01
N ASP A 275 -24.22 -30.44 14.27
CA ASP A 275 -24.24 -30.43 12.81
C ASP A 275 -23.13 -29.57 12.18
N TYR A 276 -22.22 -29.04 13.01
CA TYR A 276 -21.15 -28.10 12.69
C TYR A 276 -21.63 -26.73 12.16
N SER A 277 -22.90 -26.38 12.33
CA SER A 277 -23.30 -24.98 12.28
C SER A 277 -22.77 -24.24 13.50
N ILE A 278 -22.57 -22.92 13.36
CA ILE A 278 -22.21 -22.05 14.47
C ILE A 278 -23.34 -21.06 14.70
N THR A 279 -23.83 -21.01 15.92
CA THR A 279 -24.84 -20.03 16.35
C THR A 279 -24.22 -18.98 17.25
N ARG A 280 -24.85 -17.82 17.30
CA ARG A 280 -24.46 -16.69 18.16
C ARG A 280 -25.67 -16.09 18.88
N ASP A 281 -25.39 -15.40 19.97
CA ASP A 281 -26.30 -14.44 20.57
C ASP A 281 -26.44 -13.16 19.70
N ASP A 282 -27.37 -12.29 20.08
CA ASP A 282 -27.61 -11.02 19.42
C ASP A 282 -27.51 -9.86 20.39
N PHE A 283 -26.76 -8.82 20.01
CA PHE A 283 -26.52 -7.64 20.81
C PHE A 283 -26.64 -6.38 19.93
N PRO A 284 -27.44 -5.39 20.37
CA PRO A 284 -27.57 -4.13 19.64
C PRO A 284 -26.32 -3.26 19.77
N GLY A 285 -26.13 -2.34 18.82
CA GLY A 285 -25.06 -1.33 18.89
C GLY A 285 -23.80 -1.65 18.07
N TYR A 286 -23.74 -2.84 17.46
CA TYR A 286 -22.68 -3.20 16.52
C TYR A 286 -23.14 -2.96 15.07
N HIS A 287 -22.22 -2.45 14.25
CA HIS A 287 -22.42 -2.23 12.82
C HIS A 287 -21.36 -3.01 12.04
N ASN A 288 -21.68 -3.36 10.77
CA ASN A 288 -20.78 -4.13 9.89
C ASN A 288 -20.20 -5.38 10.56
N LEU A 289 -21.05 -6.09 11.30
CA LEU A 289 -20.67 -7.31 12.00
C LEU A 289 -20.46 -8.42 10.97
N GLY A 290 -19.32 -9.09 11.03
CA GLY A 290 -18.86 -10.09 10.07
C GLY A 290 -18.59 -11.43 10.72
N TRP A 291 -18.80 -12.50 9.96
CA TRP A 291 -18.27 -13.83 10.21
C TRP A 291 -16.90 -13.94 9.56
N HIS A 292 -15.90 -14.30 10.35
CA HIS A 292 -14.56 -14.61 9.88
C HIS A 292 -14.29 -16.10 10.06
N VAL A 293 -13.81 -16.76 9.02
CA VAL A 293 -13.43 -18.18 9.04
C VAL A 293 -12.02 -18.31 8.51
N GLU A 294 -11.17 -18.91 9.31
CA GLU A 294 -9.84 -19.34 8.93
C GLU A 294 -9.77 -20.86 8.84
N ARG A 295 -8.89 -21.35 7.97
CA ARG A 295 -8.51 -22.75 7.89
C ARG A 295 -6.99 -22.85 7.84
N ASN A 296 -6.42 -23.59 8.79
CA ASN A 296 -4.97 -23.73 8.97
C ASN A 296 -4.25 -22.36 9.06
N GLY A 297 -4.92 -21.34 9.62
CA GLY A 297 -4.41 -19.97 9.73
C GLY A 297 -4.59 -19.10 8.49
N GLU A 298 -5.22 -19.59 7.41
CA GLU A 298 -5.56 -18.80 6.23
C GLU A 298 -7.05 -18.41 6.24
N THR A 299 -7.36 -17.14 6.04
CA THR A 299 -8.74 -16.67 5.89
C THR A 299 -9.38 -17.28 4.64
N ILE A 300 -10.53 -17.95 4.81
CA ILE A 300 -11.30 -18.58 3.72
C ILE A 300 -12.71 -18.00 3.55
N LEU A 301 -13.19 -17.25 4.55
CA LEU A 301 -14.47 -16.54 4.47
C LEU A 301 -14.43 -15.27 5.29
N GLU A 302 -14.80 -14.17 4.64
CA GLU A 302 -15.26 -12.95 5.30
C GLU A 302 -16.66 -12.65 4.78
N ALA A 303 -17.66 -12.67 5.66
CA ALA A 303 -19.03 -12.48 5.24
C ALA A 303 -19.84 -11.71 6.27
N SER A 304 -20.72 -10.82 5.80
CA SER A 304 -21.65 -10.11 6.67
C SER A 304 -22.46 -11.08 7.55
N ALA A 305 -22.48 -10.80 8.85
CA ALA A 305 -23.38 -11.38 9.84
C ALA A 305 -24.72 -10.62 9.92
N VAL A 306 -24.98 -9.76 8.93
CA VAL A 306 -26.24 -9.01 8.76
C VAL A 306 -26.69 -9.18 7.31
N ASP A 307 -27.98 -9.43 7.09
CA ASP A 307 -28.53 -9.52 5.75
C ASP A 307 -28.48 -8.14 5.08
N PRO A 308 -27.81 -7.99 3.93
CA PRO A 308 -27.57 -6.67 3.33
C PRO A 308 -28.83 -6.05 2.72
N LYS A 309 -29.92 -6.80 2.55
CA LYS A 309 -31.18 -6.32 1.98
C LYS A 309 -32.16 -5.87 3.04
N THR A 310 -32.20 -6.58 4.16
CA THR A 310 -33.17 -6.37 5.23
C THR A 310 -32.57 -5.67 6.45
N GLY A 311 -31.26 -5.79 6.66
CA GLY A 311 -30.58 -5.31 7.86
C GLY A 311 -30.76 -6.23 9.08
N GLU A 312 -31.42 -7.37 8.91
CA GLU A 312 -31.67 -8.32 10.00
C GLU A 312 -30.40 -9.14 10.31
N PRO A 313 -30.17 -9.49 11.58
CA PRO A 313 -28.99 -10.26 11.96
C PRO A 313 -29.06 -11.70 11.44
N ILE A 314 -27.92 -12.19 10.95
CA ILE A 314 -27.72 -13.59 10.56
C ILE A 314 -27.07 -14.31 11.75
N LEU A 315 -27.92 -14.92 12.59
CA LEU A 315 -27.52 -15.53 13.87
C LEU A 315 -26.92 -16.94 13.74
N THR A 316 -26.88 -17.49 12.52
CA THR A 316 -26.37 -18.84 12.27
C THR A 316 -25.47 -18.85 11.04
N LEU A 317 -24.27 -19.37 11.21
CA LEU A 317 -23.34 -19.70 10.14
C LEU A 317 -23.44 -21.20 9.86
N GLU A 318 -24.06 -21.52 8.73
CA GLU A 318 -24.26 -22.90 8.29
C GLU A 318 -22.95 -23.58 7.95
N LYS A 319 -22.83 -24.89 8.25
CA LYS A 319 -21.66 -25.72 7.91
C LYS A 319 -21.22 -25.54 6.45
N SER A 320 -22.17 -25.49 5.52
CA SER A 320 -21.89 -25.36 4.09
C SER A 320 -21.18 -24.06 3.71
N ARG A 321 -21.23 -23.04 4.57
CA ARG A 321 -20.50 -21.77 4.42
C ARG A 321 -19.11 -21.82 5.04
N ILE A 322 -18.92 -22.64 6.07
CA ILE A 322 -17.63 -22.83 6.75
C ILE A 322 -16.72 -23.74 5.92
N THR A 323 -17.23 -24.88 5.47
CA THR A 323 -16.48 -25.84 4.66
C THR A 323 -16.90 -25.71 3.20
N PHE A 324 -16.34 -24.73 2.48
CA PHE A 324 -16.58 -24.57 1.05
C PHE A 324 -15.87 -25.67 0.23
N SER A 325 -16.06 -26.96 0.54
CA SER A 325 -15.59 -28.14 -0.24
C SER A 325 -15.51 -29.46 0.56
N GLY A 326 -15.67 -29.42 1.89
CA GLY A 326 -15.42 -30.61 2.74
C GLY A 326 -13.92 -30.95 2.90
N GLU A 327 -13.05 -29.97 2.62
CA GLU A 327 -11.60 -30.09 2.85
C GLU A 327 -11.28 -30.23 4.34
N SER A 328 -10.38 -31.14 4.67
CA SER A 328 -9.88 -31.35 6.04
C SER A 328 -8.98 -30.21 6.48
N GLY A 329 -9.00 -29.90 7.77
CA GLY A 329 -8.13 -28.87 8.35
C GLY A 329 -8.61 -28.44 9.72
N THR A 330 -7.80 -27.63 10.38
CA THR A 330 -8.21 -26.92 11.60
C THR A 330 -8.91 -25.64 11.19
N TYR A 331 -10.13 -25.45 11.68
CA TYR A 331 -10.95 -24.29 11.42
C TYR A 331 -11.03 -23.42 12.67
N SER A 332 -10.88 -22.11 12.48
CA SER A 332 -11.10 -21.10 13.52
C SER A 332 -12.19 -20.15 13.02
N VAL A 333 -13.22 -19.95 13.85
CA VAL A 333 -14.36 -19.09 13.51
C VAL A 333 -14.59 -18.08 14.60
N TYR A 334 -14.75 -16.81 14.21
CA TYR A 334 -15.08 -15.72 15.12
C TYR A 334 -15.93 -14.65 14.42
N LEU A 335 -16.41 -13.69 15.22
CA LEU A 335 -17.07 -12.50 14.73
C LEU A 335 -16.14 -11.29 14.85
N ASP A 336 -16.13 -10.46 13.81
CA ASP A 336 -15.50 -9.16 13.79
C ASP A 336 -16.55 -8.05 13.64
N ALA A 337 -16.27 -6.87 14.19
CA ALA A 337 -17.07 -5.68 13.96
C ALA A 337 -16.18 -4.50 13.57
N PHE A 338 -16.73 -3.60 12.76
CA PHE A 338 -16.04 -2.36 12.40
C PHE A 338 -16.16 -1.34 13.54
N ILE A 339 -15.06 -1.12 14.26
CA ILE A 339 -14.98 -0.25 15.44
C ILE A 339 -13.83 0.74 15.23
N ASP A 340 -14.15 2.03 15.31
CA ASP A 340 -13.21 3.15 15.17
C ASP A 340 -12.18 2.99 14.02
N GLY A 341 -12.67 2.58 12.84
CA GLY A 341 -11.89 2.54 11.61
C GLY A 341 -11.27 1.18 11.26
N ILE A 342 -11.36 0.18 12.13
CA ILE A 342 -10.80 -1.15 11.87
C ILE A 342 -11.76 -2.28 12.26
N TYR A 343 -11.59 -3.46 11.65
CA TYR A 343 -12.28 -4.68 12.06
C TYR A 343 -11.58 -5.31 13.26
N ILE A 344 -12.34 -5.58 14.32
CA ILE A 344 -11.84 -6.14 15.59
C ILE A 344 -12.69 -7.33 15.96
N ARG A 345 -12.05 -8.39 16.45
CA ARG A 345 -12.76 -9.55 17.00
C ARG A 345 -13.62 -9.13 18.19
N VAL A 346 -14.89 -9.52 18.19
CA VAL A 346 -15.88 -9.20 19.23
C VAL A 346 -16.53 -10.45 19.84
N SER A 347 -15.99 -11.63 19.56
CA SER A 347 -16.46 -12.91 20.12
C SER A 347 -15.32 -13.79 20.61
N ASN A 348 -15.68 -14.86 21.33
CA ASN A 348 -14.80 -16.01 21.48
C ASN A 348 -14.49 -16.65 20.11
N ILE A 349 -13.38 -17.38 20.04
CA ILE A 349 -13.02 -18.20 18.87
C ILE A 349 -13.57 -19.61 19.07
N ILE A 350 -14.21 -20.16 18.03
CA ILE A 350 -14.56 -21.58 17.93
C ILE A 350 -13.49 -22.26 17.09
N GLU A 351 -12.78 -23.22 17.69
CA GLU A 351 -11.80 -24.07 17.00
C GLU A 351 -12.30 -25.51 16.89
N PHE A 352 -12.18 -26.10 15.71
CA PHE A 352 -12.56 -27.48 15.45
C PHE A 352 -11.84 -28.04 14.22
N THR A 353 -11.90 -29.35 14.05
CA THR A 353 -11.21 -30.04 12.94
C THR A 353 -12.19 -30.95 12.22
N PHE A 354 -12.10 -30.97 10.89
CA PHE A 354 -12.83 -31.89 10.01
C PHE A 354 -11.95 -33.01 9.47
#